data_AF-A0A5N6UQR3-F1
#
_entry.id   AF-A0A5N6UQR3-F1
#
_cell.length_a   1.000
_cell.length_b   1.000
_cell.length_c   1.000
_cell.angle_alpha   90.00
_cell.angle_beta   90.00
_cell.angle_gamma   90.00
#
_symmetry.space_group_name_H-M   'P 1'
#
loop_
_entity.id
_entity.type
_entity.pdbx_description
1 polymer ?
#
loop_
_entity_poly.entity_id
_entity_poly.type
_entity_poly.pdbx_seq_one_letter_code
_entity_poly.pdbx_strand_id
1 'polypeptide(L)'
;MITDLLYYSDVGLILFDTGPREDVIKSWDKEFLECAPRIWDKDIHSLPAAIKATGAGEISDANAGHEAELKNAFWSCATGVDSGLFLLDYLRADLLNWKTVSEQNVTLWRGVTLHRCPGHTEGSLILELPFRSSGTVLMTGDLPTGYLMRDYSVWFRSRDCIRRLVQRTNARVYLGHERSYLGMFEKNPKYLE
;
A
#
# COMPACT_ATOMS: atom_id res chain seq x y z
N MET A 1 -8.83 -2.67 -0.01
CA MET A 1 -7.52 -2.09 0.32
C MET A 1 -7.74 -0.90 1.21
N ILE A 2 -7.11 -0.93 2.37
CA ILE A 2 -7.06 0.18 3.33
C ILE A 2 -5.90 1.07 2.90
N THR A 3 -6.13 2.38 2.93
CA THR A 3 -5.09 3.39 2.78
C THR A 3 -4.91 4.07 4.11
N ASP A 4 -3.66 4.26 4.51
CA ASP A 4 -3.33 4.76 5.82
C ASP A 4 -2.54 6.06 5.70
N LEU A 5 -3.04 7.10 6.37
CA LEU A 5 -2.35 8.37 6.55
C LEU A 5 -1.83 8.43 7.98
N LEU A 6 -0.51 8.48 8.11
CA LEU A 6 0.19 8.42 9.39
C LEU A 6 0.94 9.71 9.62
N TYR A 7 0.92 10.20 10.85
CA TYR A 7 1.82 11.28 11.27
C TYR A 7 2.97 10.70 12.08
N TYR A 8 4.20 10.88 11.59
CA TYR A 8 5.41 10.45 12.28
C TYR A 8 6.27 11.67 12.59
N SER A 9 6.55 11.94 13.87
CA SER A 9 7.13 13.23 14.32
C SER A 9 8.41 13.66 13.61
N ASP A 10 9.25 12.69 13.24
CA ASP A 10 10.57 12.94 12.64
C ASP A 10 10.51 13.06 11.11
N VAL A 11 9.36 12.77 10.50
CA VAL A 11 9.17 12.68 9.03
C VAL A 11 8.04 13.58 8.52
N GLY A 12 6.99 13.76 9.31
CA GLY A 12 5.74 14.38 8.90
C GLY A 12 4.70 13.33 8.49
N LEU A 13 3.90 13.66 7.48
CA LEU A 13 2.86 12.76 6.98
C LEU A 13 3.44 11.68 6.08
N ILE A 14 3.08 10.43 6.36
CA ILE A 14 3.39 9.26 5.55
C ILE A 14 2.07 8.71 5.04
N LEU A 15 1.95 8.57 3.73
CA LEU A 15 0.84 7.89 3.08
C LEU A 15 1.30 6.48 2.68
N PHE A 16 0.60 5.45 3.17
CA PHE A 16 0.82 4.06 2.79
C PHE A 16 -0.39 3.52 2.03
N ASP A 17 -0.14 3.02 0.81
CA ASP A 17 -1.13 2.77 -0.24
C ASP A 17 -1.97 4.00 -0.62
N THR A 18 -2.69 3.93 -1.75
CA THR A 18 -3.45 5.08 -2.28
C THR A 18 -4.89 4.73 -2.65
N GLY A 19 -5.26 3.45 -2.52
CA GLY A 19 -6.56 2.94 -2.94
C GLY A 19 -6.74 3.01 -4.47
N PRO A 20 -7.93 2.66 -4.97
CA PRO A 20 -8.22 2.76 -6.39
C PRO A 20 -8.49 4.20 -6.81
N ARG A 21 -8.31 4.48 -8.11
CA ARG A 21 -8.72 5.77 -8.71
C ARG A 21 -10.21 6.05 -8.49
N GLU A 22 -10.57 7.33 -8.50
CA GLU A 22 -11.96 7.77 -8.34
C GLU A 22 -12.90 7.24 -9.44
N ASP A 23 -12.46 7.19 -10.70
CA ASP A 23 -13.33 6.84 -11.84
C ASP A 23 -12.99 5.46 -12.43
N VAL A 24 -13.07 4.40 -11.61
CA VAL A 24 -12.73 3.04 -12.07
C VAL A 24 -13.60 2.57 -13.22
N ILE A 25 -14.84 3.05 -13.33
CA ILE A 25 -15.74 2.61 -14.41
C ILE A 25 -15.20 3.04 -15.77
N LYS A 26 -14.50 4.18 -15.84
CA LYS A 26 -13.85 4.62 -17.08
C LYS A 26 -12.45 4.05 -17.27
N SER A 27 -11.77 3.63 -16.19
CA SER A 27 -10.38 3.18 -16.27
C SER A 27 -10.20 1.66 -16.25
N TRP A 28 -11.16 0.90 -15.73
CA TRP A 28 -11.12 -0.55 -15.66
C TRP A 28 -12.01 -1.13 -16.75
N ASP A 29 -11.58 -2.25 -17.34
CA ASP A 29 -12.42 -2.99 -18.27
C ASP A 29 -13.61 -3.64 -17.55
N LYS A 30 -14.59 -4.07 -18.35
CA LYS A 30 -15.86 -4.59 -17.84
C LYS A 30 -15.64 -5.88 -17.05
N GLU A 31 -14.79 -6.76 -17.57
CA GLU A 31 -14.46 -8.06 -16.99
C GLU A 31 -13.85 -7.88 -15.60
N PHE A 32 -12.93 -6.93 -15.45
CA PHE A 32 -12.29 -6.63 -14.17
C PHE A 32 -13.28 -6.02 -13.16
N LEU A 33 -14.17 -5.13 -13.61
CA LEU A 33 -15.23 -4.57 -12.76
C LEU A 33 -16.20 -5.66 -12.23
N GLU A 34 -16.46 -6.71 -13.01
CA GLU A 34 -17.26 -7.85 -12.58
C GLU A 34 -16.54 -8.72 -11.55
N CYS A 35 -15.21 -8.88 -11.67
CA CYS A 35 -14.41 -9.66 -10.73
C CYS A 35 -14.09 -8.91 -9.43
N ALA A 36 -13.91 -7.59 -9.50
CA ALA A 36 -13.53 -6.73 -8.37
C ALA A 36 -14.52 -5.56 -8.19
N PRO A 37 -15.81 -5.85 -7.95
CA PRO A 37 -16.81 -4.79 -7.78
C PRO A 37 -16.51 -4.00 -6.51
N ARG A 38 -16.84 -2.71 -6.54
CA ARG A 38 -16.68 -1.82 -5.39
C ARG A 38 -17.98 -1.10 -5.04
N ILE A 39 -18.22 -0.96 -3.74
CA ILE A 39 -19.14 0.03 -3.21
C ILE A 39 -18.29 1.27 -2.95
N TRP A 40 -18.59 2.37 -3.64
CA TRP A 40 -17.76 3.56 -3.58
C TRP A 40 -18.63 4.82 -3.62
N ASP A 41 -18.31 5.72 -2.72
CA ASP A 41 -18.89 7.05 -2.58
C ASP A 41 -17.73 8.03 -2.62
N LYS A 42 -17.75 8.98 -3.57
CA LYS A 42 -16.66 9.91 -3.82
C LYS A 42 -16.35 10.79 -2.60
N ASP A 43 -17.39 11.23 -1.89
CA ASP A 43 -17.24 12.19 -0.79
C ASP A 43 -16.71 11.52 0.49
N ILE A 44 -16.70 10.19 0.52
CA ILE A 44 -16.25 9.39 1.67
C ILE A 44 -14.98 8.60 1.36
N HIS A 45 -14.91 7.99 0.19
CA HIS A 45 -13.91 6.97 -0.16
C HIS A 45 -12.87 7.45 -1.17
N SER A 46 -12.98 8.67 -1.70
CA SER A 46 -11.88 9.23 -2.49
C SER A 46 -10.70 9.58 -1.58
N LEU A 47 -9.49 9.33 -2.04
CA LEU A 47 -8.29 9.69 -1.30
C LEU A 47 -8.25 11.20 -0.95
N PRO A 48 -8.57 12.13 -1.87
CA PRO A 48 -8.64 13.55 -1.53
C PRO A 48 -9.68 13.88 -0.45
N ALA A 49 -10.88 13.29 -0.49
CA ALA A 49 -11.89 13.53 0.54
C ALA A 49 -11.45 12.96 1.90
N ALA A 50 -10.84 11.77 1.90
CA ALA A 50 -10.31 11.15 3.11
C ALA A 50 -9.18 11.99 3.73
N ILE A 51 -8.21 12.46 2.93
CA ILE A 51 -7.15 13.35 3.39
C ILE A 51 -7.74 14.66 3.91
N LYS A 52 -8.66 15.29 3.18
CA LYS A 52 -9.27 16.55 3.62
C LYS A 52 -10.00 16.39 4.95
N ALA A 53 -10.71 15.28 5.15
CA ALA A 53 -11.34 14.97 6.43
C ALA A 53 -10.30 14.90 7.56
N THR A 54 -9.08 14.40 7.28
CA THR A 54 -8.00 14.36 8.29
C THR A 54 -7.59 15.74 8.83
N GLY A 55 -7.88 16.82 8.11
CA GLY A 55 -7.32 18.16 8.38
C GLY A 55 -5.89 18.34 7.88
N ALA A 56 -5.27 17.31 7.28
CA ALA A 56 -3.93 17.36 6.70
C ALA A 56 -3.80 18.24 5.45
N GLY A 57 -4.92 18.71 4.88
CA GLY A 57 -4.92 19.54 3.67
C GLY A 57 -4.85 18.71 2.40
N GLU A 58 -3.82 18.94 1.58
CA GLU A 58 -3.59 18.25 0.30
C GLU A 58 -2.22 17.58 0.31
N ILE A 59 -2.10 16.42 -0.34
CA ILE A 59 -0.83 15.73 -0.54
C ILE A 59 -0.40 15.92 -1.99
N SER A 60 0.70 16.66 -2.21
CA SER A 60 1.26 16.91 -3.54
C SER A 60 2.47 16.02 -3.87
N ASP A 61 3.06 15.35 -2.88
CA ASP A 61 4.27 14.55 -3.02
C ASP A 61 4.08 13.14 -2.42
N ALA A 62 3.75 12.16 -3.25
CA ALA A 62 3.64 10.75 -2.84
C ALA A 62 4.49 9.88 -3.76
N ASN A 63 5.69 9.49 -3.31
CA ASN A 63 6.75 9.07 -4.23
C ASN A 63 7.62 7.92 -3.70
N ALA A 64 7.05 6.78 -3.29
CA ALA A 64 7.88 5.60 -2.98
C ALA A 64 7.22 4.29 -3.40
N GLY A 65 7.94 3.50 -4.18
CA GLY A 65 7.62 2.12 -4.53
C GLY A 65 8.90 1.33 -4.78
N HIS A 66 8.81 0.01 -4.86
CA HIS A 66 10.00 -0.80 -5.16
C HIS A 66 10.30 -0.77 -6.67
N GLU A 67 11.58 -0.67 -7.05
CA GLU A 67 12.04 -0.59 -8.44
C GLU A 67 11.51 -1.77 -9.28
N ALA A 68 11.55 -2.97 -8.72
CA ALA A 68 11.03 -4.18 -9.37
C ALA A 68 9.52 -4.08 -9.68
N GLU A 69 8.73 -3.47 -8.81
CA GLU A 69 7.30 -3.29 -9.05
C GLU A 69 7.05 -2.29 -10.17
N LEU A 70 7.76 -1.15 -10.13
CA LEU A 70 7.64 -0.13 -11.17
C LEU A 70 8.00 -0.69 -12.55
N LYS A 71 9.12 -1.43 -12.63
CA LYS A 71 9.54 -2.09 -13.87
C LYS A 71 8.52 -3.11 -14.35
N ASN A 72 7.99 -3.94 -13.45
CA ASN A 72 6.96 -4.91 -13.80
C ASN A 72 5.69 -4.23 -14.30
N ALA A 73 5.24 -3.16 -13.63
CA ALA A 73 4.06 -2.40 -14.02
C ALA A 73 4.16 -1.85 -15.44
N PHE A 74 5.29 -1.19 -15.78
CA PHE A 74 5.52 -0.70 -17.15
C PHE A 74 5.61 -1.83 -18.18
N TRP A 75 6.29 -2.94 -17.84
CA TRP A 75 6.39 -4.09 -18.72
C TRP A 75 5.02 -4.76 -18.97
N SER A 76 4.21 -4.93 -17.92
CA SER A 76 2.83 -5.45 -18.00
C SER A 76 1.99 -4.56 -18.91
N CYS A 77 2.02 -3.23 -18.72
CA CYS A 77 1.30 -2.30 -19.61
C CYS A 77 1.79 -2.36 -21.07
N ALA A 78 3.10 -2.47 -21.30
CA ALA A 78 3.68 -2.49 -22.65
C ALA A 78 3.39 -3.81 -23.41
N THR A 79 3.24 -4.91 -22.70
CA THR A 79 3.02 -6.25 -23.28
C THR A 79 1.56 -6.68 -23.28
N GLY A 80 0.71 -6.04 -22.46
CA GLY A 80 -0.67 -6.44 -22.21
C GLY A 80 -0.83 -7.62 -21.24
N VAL A 81 0.28 -8.16 -20.72
CA VAL A 81 0.28 -9.15 -19.64
C VAL A 81 -0.24 -8.47 -18.37
N ASP A 82 -1.14 -9.13 -17.64
CA ASP A 82 -1.82 -8.55 -16.47
C ASP A 82 -2.68 -7.32 -16.79
N SER A 83 -3.29 -7.29 -17.98
CA SER A 83 -4.33 -6.29 -18.31
C SER A 83 -5.41 -6.26 -17.22
N GLY A 84 -5.76 -5.04 -16.78
CA GLY A 84 -6.67 -4.80 -15.67
C GLY A 84 -5.99 -4.61 -14.30
N LEU A 85 -4.80 -5.19 -14.07
CA LEU A 85 -4.05 -5.02 -12.81
C LEU A 85 -3.10 -3.83 -12.83
N PHE A 86 -2.44 -3.57 -13.97
CA PHE A 86 -1.61 -2.39 -14.18
C PHE A 86 -2.17 -1.54 -15.32
N LEU A 87 -2.40 -0.26 -15.05
CA LEU A 87 -3.01 0.67 -15.99
C LEU A 87 -2.00 1.74 -16.40
N LEU A 88 -1.80 1.91 -17.70
CA LEU A 88 -0.77 2.82 -18.23
C LEU A 88 -1.01 4.27 -17.79
N ASP A 89 -2.28 4.67 -17.66
CA ASP A 89 -2.66 6.01 -17.22
C ASP A 89 -2.43 6.26 -15.73
N TYR A 90 -2.08 5.23 -14.94
CA TYR A 90 -1.62 5.36 -13.55
C TYR A 90 -0.10 5.55 -13.48
N LEU A 91 0.63 5.16 -14.53
CA LEU A 91 2.10 5.17 -14.58
C LEU A 91 2.66 6.45 -15.24
N ARG A 92 2.03 7.61 -14.98
CA ARG A 92 2.35 8.90 -15.62
C ARG A 92 3.67 9.47 -15.13
N ALA A 93 4.77 9.10 -15.79
CA ALA A 93 6.12 9.59 -15.48
C ALA A 93 6.30 11.12 -15.68
N ASP A 94 5.42 11.76 -16.45
CA ASP A 94 5.39 13.20 -16.66
C ASP A 94 4.66 13.97 -15.54
N LEU A 95 3.85 13.29 -14.74
CA LEU A 95 3.07 13.88 -13.65
C LEU A 95 3.57 13.47 -12.26
N LEU A 96 4.13 12.27 -12.14
CA LEU A 96 4.53 11.68 -10.86
C LEU A 96 6.06 11.77 -10.68
N ASN A 97 6.49 12.19 -9.49
CA ASN A 97 7.91 12.31 -9.13
C ASN A 97 8.44 10.98 -8.58
N TRP A 98 8.44 9.93 -9.41
CA TRP A 98 8.84 8.58 -9.02
C TRP A 98 10.21 8.56 -8.31
N LYS A 99 10.23 8.07 -7.07
CA LYS A 99 11.45 7.60 -6.39
C LYS A 99 11.26 6.14 -6.04
N THR A 100 12.27 5.34 -6.37
CA THR A 100 12.24 3.91 -6.12
C THR A 100 13.33 3.50 -5.16
N VAL A 101 13.06 2.43 -4.42
CA VAL A 101 14.05 1.68 -3.66
C VAL A 101 14.26 0.32 -4.31
N SER A 102 15.46 -0.22 -4.22
CA SER A 102 15.84 -1.48 -4.90
C SER A 102 16.34 -2.52 -3.91
N GLU A 103 16.55 -2.09 -2.67
CA GLU A 103 17.04 -2.88 -1.57
C GLU A 103 15.96 -3.84 -1.06
N GLN A 104 16.42 -5.01 -0.61
CA GLN A 104 15.55 -5.98 0.06
C GLN A 104 14.95 -5.41 1.35
N ASN A 105 15.70 -4.56 2.07
CA ASN A 105 15.20 -3.81 3.22
C ASN A 105 15.89 -2.44 3.21
N VAL A 106 15.13 -1.37 3.43
CA VAL A 106 15.65 0.00 3.45
C VAL A 106 14.99 0.81 4.56
N THR A 107 15.80 1.48 5.37
CA THR A 107 15.31 2.42 6.38
C THR A 107 15.35 3.82 5.78
N LEU A 108 14.18 4.36 5.44
CA LEU A 108 14.05 5.66 4.79
C LEU A 108 14.31 6.81 5.77
N TRP A 109 13.78 6.67 6.98
CA TRP A 109 13.94 7.62 8.08
C TRP A 109 14.16 6.86 9.38
N ARG A 110 14.49 7.59 10.45
CA ARG A 110 14.69 6.98 11.77
C ARG A 110 13.41 6.23 12.19
N GLY A 111 13.49 4.90 12.21
CA GLY A 111 12.37 4.06 12.59
C GLY A 111 11.30 3.89 11.51
N VAL A 112 11.58 4.16 10.24
CA VAL A 112 10.66 3.84 9.14
C VAL A 112 11.37 2.94 8.16
N THR A 113 11.04 1.64 8.19
CA THR A 113 11.72 0.63 7.38
C THR A 113 10.76 -0.02 6.40
N LEU A 114 11.17 -0.10 5.14
CA LEU A 114 10.50 -0.86 4.11
C LEU A 114 11.17 -2.21 3.95
N HIS A 115 10.37 -3.28 3.89
CA HIS A 115 10.80 -4.64 3.59
C HIS A 115 10.19 -5.09 2.28
N ARG A 116 11.02 -5.42 1.28
CA ARG A 116 10.53 -6.02 0.04
C ARG A 116 10.08 -7.44 0.30
N CYS A 117 8.80 -7.72 0.07
CA CYS A 117 8.18 -9.01 0.32
C CYS A 117 7.49 -9.52 -0.96
N PRO A 118 8.24 -9.96 -1.97
CA PRO A 118 7.66 -10.36 -3.25
C PRO A 118 6.78 -11.61 -3.14
N GLY A 119 6.09 -11.93 -4.23
CA GLY A 119 5.32 -13.15 -4.39
C GLY A 119 3.84 -12.88 -4.67
N HIS A 120 3.24 -11.90 -4.00
CA HIS A 120 1.97 -11.33 -4.45
C HIS A 120 2.19 -10.52 -5.73
N THR A 121 3.08 -9.55 -5.66
CA THR A 121 3.66 -8.85 -6.81
C THR A 121 5.19 -8.87 -6.77
N GLU A 122 5.84 -8.31 -7.77
CA GLU A 122 7.30 -8.36 -7.93
C GLU A 122 8.03 -7.51 -6.88
N GLY A 123 7.40 -6.45 -6.41
CA GLY A 123 8.00 -5.50 -5.46
C GLY A 123 7.03 -5.07 -4.37
N SER A 124 6.11 -5.94 -3.95
CA SER A 124 5.29 -5.72 -2.75
C SER A 124 6.17 -5.27 -1.56
N LEU A 125 5.74 -4.23 -0.86
CA LEU A 125 6.46 -3.65 0.28
C LEU A 125 5.65 -3.80 1.57
N ILE A 126 6.38 -3.98 2.66
CA ILE A 126 5.84 -3.95 4.03
C ILE A 126 6.52 -2.82 4.77
N LEU A 127 5.72 -2.03 5.49
CA LEU A 127 6.19 -0.89 6.27
C LEU A 127 6.28 -1.27 7.75
N GLU A 128 7.49 -1.17 8.33
CA GLU A 128 7.75 -1.31 9.76
C GLU A 128 7.88 0.07 10.42
N LEU A 129 7.08 0.30 11.46
CA LEU A 129 6.94 1.56 12.19
C LEU A 129 6.97 1.33 13.71
N PRO A 130 8.10 1.57 14.40
CA PRO A 130 8.16 1.81 15.83
C PRO A 130 7.42 3.08 16.28
N PHE A 131 6.42 2.90 17.14
CA PHE A 131 5.75 3.96 17.92
C PHE A 131 6.19 3.92 19.39
N ARG A 132 6.21 5.08 20.05
CA ARG A 132 6.69 5.21 21.44
C ARG A 132 5.76 4.54 22.46
N SER A 133 4.46 4.80 22.37
CA SER A 133 3.41 4.26 23.24
C SER A 133 2.90 2.91 22.74
N SER A 134 2.83 2.78 21.43
CA SER A 134 2.10 1.74 20.72
C SER A 134 2.99 0.54 20.29
N GLY A 135 4.30 0.61 20.52
CA GLY A 135 5.25 -0.40 20.06
C GLY A 135 5.37 -0.45 18.53
N THR A 136 5.92 -1.55 17.99
CA THR A 136 6.11 -1.69 16.54
C THR A 136 4.82 -2.11 15.84
N VAL A 137 4.59 -1.51 14.68
CA VAL A 137 3.50 -1.82 13.76
C VAL A 137 4.09 -2.26 12.43
N LEU A 138 3.51 -3.31 11.83
CA LEU A 138 3.79 -3.75 10.47
C LEU A 138 2.54 -3.56 9.61
N MET A 139 2.67 -2.81 8.53
CA MET A 139 1.63 -2.63 7.53
C MET A 139 2.00 -3.45 6.30
N THR A 140 1.17 -4.42 5.96
CA THR A 140 1.56 -5.47 5.01
C THR A 140 1.06 -5.24 3.58
N GLY A 141 0.29 -4.17 3.36
CA GLY A 141 -0.42 -3.93 2.11
C GLY A 141 -1.27 -5.15 1.76
N ASP A 142 -1.07 -5.67 0.55
CA ASP A 142 -1.78 -6.85 0.08
C ASP A 142 -1.39 -8.14 0.80
N LEU A 143 -0.24 -8.24 1.48
CA LEU A 143 0.12 -9.51 2.14
C LEU A 143 -0.62 -9.75 3.46
N PRO A 144 -1.00 -11.00 3.81
CA PRO A 144 -1.04 -12.19 2.98
C PRO A 144 -2.34 -12.22 2.15
N THR A 145 -2.29 -11.82 0.89
CA THR A 145 -3.35 -12.04 -0.09
C THR A 145 -3.42 -13.53 -0.38
N GLY A 146 -4.64 -14.09 -0.46
CA GLY A 146 -4.89 -15.51 -0.67
C GLY A 146 -4.38 -16.03 -2.02
N TYR A 147 -5.26 -16.54 -2.88
CA TYR A 147 -4.84 -17.21 -4.13
C TYR A 147 -4.33 -16.27 -5.23
N LEU A 148 -4.45 -14.95 -5.07
CA LEU A 148 -3.91 -13.97 -6.01
C LEU A 148 -2.42 -13.80 -5.71
N MET A 149 -1.56 -14.64 -6.26
CA MET A 149 -0.10 -14.52 -6.10
C MET A 149 0.61 -14.89 -7.40
N ARG A 150 1.68 -14.17 -7.74
CA ARG A 150 2.52 -14.43 -8.92
C ARG A 150 3.47 -15.58 -8.72
N ASP A 151 4.09 -15.67 -7.55
CA ASP A 151 5.03 -16.74 -7.21
C ASP A 151 4.71 -17.30 -5.83
N TYR A 152 4.18 -18.52 -5.84
CA TYR A 152 3.79 -19.25 -4.63
C TYR A 152 4.95 -19.47 -3.67
N SER A 153 6.10 -19.89 -4.17
CA SER A 153 7.25 -20.21 -3.31
C SER A 153 7.84 -18.96 -2.68
N VAL A 154 7.95 -17.88 -3.46
CA VAL A 154 8.42 -16.59 -2.99
C VAL A 154 7.44 -15.98 -1.98
N TRP A 155 6.13 -16.07 -2.24
CA TRP A 155 5.10 -15.59 -1.32
C TRP A 155 5.21 -16.26 0.06
N PHE A 156 5.40 -17.58 0.12
CA PHE A 156 5.57 -18.29 1.39
C PHE A 156 6.84 -17.86 2.13
N ARG A 157 7.93 -17.61 1.40
CA ARG A 157 9.17 -17.07 1.98
C ARG A 157 8.98 -15.67 2.55
N SER A 158 8.24 -14.80 1.85
CA SER A 158 7.88 -13.46 2.31
C SER A 158 7.01 -13.52 3.56
N ARG A 159 5.97 -14.37 3.58
CA ARG A 159 5.14 -14.60 4.77
C ARG A 159 5.97 -15.07 5.97
N ASP A 160 6.91 -15.98 5.76
CA ASP A 160 7.76 -16.49 6.85
C ASP A 160 8.81 -15.44 7.29
N CYS A 161 9.17 -14.49 6.43
CA CYS A 161 9.94 -13.31 6.80
C CYS A 161 9.13 -12.40 7.74
N ILE A 162 7.87 -12.10 7.39
CA ILE A 162 6.94 -11.32 8.23
C ILE A 162 6.78 -11.98 9.60
N ARG A 163 6.57 -13.30 9.65
CA ARG A 163 6.44 -14.04 10.91
C ARG A 163 7.67 -13.89 11.80
N ARG A 164 8.87 -13.99 11.22
CA ARG A 164 10.13 -13.75 11.94
C ARG A 164 10.26 -12.30 12.40
N LEU A 165 9.80 -11.35 11.59
CA LEU A 165 9.80 -9.94 11.96
C LEU A 165 8.89 -9.69 13.17
N VAL A 166 7.67 -10.22 13.15
CA VAL A 166 6.72 -10.17 14.28
C VAL A 166 7.34 -10.80 15.53
N GLN A 167 7.95 -11.97 15.43
CA GLN A 167 8.61 -12.62 16.57
C GLN A 167 9.73 -11.78 17.17
N ARG A 168 10.54 -11.12 16.33
CA ARG A 168 11.68 -10.30 16.80
C ARG A 168 11.26 -8.96 17.39
N THR A 169 10.19 -8.37 16.87
CA THR A 169 9.78 -6.99 17.20
C THR A 169 8.57 -6.93 18.11
N ASN A 170 7.89 -8.07 18.33
CA ASN A 170 6.57 -8.15 18.95
C ASN A 170 5.55 -7.22 18.26
N ALA A 171 5.70 -7.02 16.95
CA ALA A 171 4.90 -6.05 16.23
C ALA A 171 3.44 -6.45 16.08
N ARG A 172 2.56 -5.45 16.11
CA ARG A 172 1.17 -5.58 15.67
C ARG A 172 1.14 -5.57 14.15
N VAL A 173 0.34 -6.46 13.56
CA VAL A 173 0.24 -6.59 12.10
C VAL A 173 -1.08 -6.02 11.63
N TYR A 174 -1.02 -5.13 10.64
CA TYR A 174 -2.17 -4.57 9.94
C TYR A 174 -2.17 -5.02 8.48
N LEU A 175 -3.16 -5.85 8.18
CA LEU A 175 -3.48 -6.39 6.87
C LEU A 175 -4.29 -5.39 6.03
N GLY A 176 -3.92 -5.18 4.77
CA GLY A 176 -4.54 -4.18 3.89
C GLY A 176 -5.98 -4.49 3.44
N HIS A 177 -6.48 -5.71 3.65
CA HIS A 177 -7.87 -6.10 3.27
C HIS A 177 -8.65 -6.76 4.41
N GLU A 178 -8.24 -6.55 5.65
CA GLU A 178 -8.97 -7.09 6.80
C GLU A 178 -10.17 -6.20 7.15
N ARG A 179 -11.37 -6.69 6.82
CA ARG A 179 -12.62 -5.94 6.99
C ARG A 179 -12.89 -5.54 8.44
N SER A 180 -12.51 -6.37 9.41
CA SER A 180 -12.76 -6.09 10.84
C SER A 180 -12.14 -4.76 11.29
N TYR A 181 -11.07 -4.31 10.64
CA TYR A 181 -10.41 -3.06 10.96
C TYR A 181 -11.24 -1.79 10.70
N LEU A 182 -12.19 -1.83 9.75
CA LEU A 182 -13.01 -0.67 9.37
C LEU A 182 -13.85 -0.09 10.51
N GLY A 183 -14.04 -0.85 11.60
CA GLY A 183 -14.71 -0.40 12.83
C GLY A 183 -13.82 -0.42 14.08
N MET A 184 -12.56 -0.85 13.96
CA MET A 184 -11.65 -0.97 15.11
C MET A 184 -10.76 0.25 15.30
N PHE A 185 -10.40 0.94 14.21
CA PHE A 185 -9.61 2.15 14.33
C PHE A 185 -10.47 3.35 14.62
N GLU A 186 -9.93 4.23 15.45
CA GLU A 186 -10.43 5.57 15.59
C GLU A 186 -10.44 6.23 14.21
N LYS A 187 -11.62 6.68 13.80
CA LYS A 187 -11.77 7.44 12.57
C LYS A 187 -11.46 8.89 12.89
N ASN A 188 -11.00 9.61 11.87
CA ASN A 188 -10.84 11.05 11.97
C ASN A 188 -12.08 11.70 12.65
N PRO A 189 -11.88 12.69 13.55
CA PRO A 189 -10.62 13.36 13.91
C PRO A 189 -9.76 12.68 14.98
N LYS A 190 -10.13 11.49 15.43
CA LYS A 190 -9.37 10.76 16.44
C LYS A 190 -8.25 9.93 15.79
N TYR A 191 -7.17 9.71 16.54
CA TYR A 191 -6.00 8.93 16.13
C TYR A 191 -5.50 8.05 17.29
N LEU A 192 -4.75 7.00 16.96
CA LEU A 192 -4.04 6.19 17.94
C LEU A 192 -2.65 6.80 18.17
N GLU A 193 -2.25 6.97 19.44
CA GLU A 193 -0.89 7.39 19.82
C GLU A 193 0.10 6.22 19.84
#